data_AF-A0A9J6D2T7-F1
#
_entry.id   AF-A0A9J6D2T7-F1
#
_cell.length_a   1.000
_cell.length_b   1.000
_cell.length_c   1.000
_cell.angle_alpha   90.00
_cell.angle_beta   90.00
_cell.angle_gamma   90.00
#
_symmetry.space_group_name_H-M   'P 1'
#
loop_
_entity.id
_entity.type
_entity.pdbx_description
1 polymer ?
#
loop_
_entity_poly.entity_id
_entity_poly.type
_entity_poly.pdbx_seq_one_letter_code
_entity_poly.pdbx_strand_id
1 'polypeptide(L)'
;MVPVLVAAGDVPVDTLAEMAERVADYSRAHSLNAVTTPPPVTAADLVLARIENRLDALVRRLDDLVPAHRRPSSRFQIHSRSSTPPRSPELRPPDAPRDVSSSTVGWYHRRFGASARKCTRPCSWSGNATTGH
;
A
#
# COMPACT_ATOMS: atom_id res chain seq x y z
N MET A 1 18.03 -23.09 -36.44
CA MET A 1 19.23 -23.95 -36.40
C MET A 1 18.91 -25.21 -37.18
N VAL A 2 19.54 -25.43 -38.34
CA VAL A 2 19.30 -26.63 -39.15
C VAL A 2 20.38 -27.65 -38.78
N PRO A 3 20.03 -28.80 -38.18
CA PRO A 3 21.00 -29.85 -37.92
C PRO A 3 21.45 -30.47 -39.25
N VAL A 4 22.76 -30.46 -39.51
CA VAL A 4 23.37 -31.13 -40.65
C VAL A 4 23.89 -32.48 -40.17
N LEU A 5 23.34 -33.57 -40.73
CA LEU A 5 23.77 -34.93 -40.44
C LEU A 5 24.50 -35.48 -41.66
N VAL A 6 25.72 -35.96 -41.46
CA VAL A 6 26.50 -36.66 -42.49
C VAL A 6 26.41 -38.16 -42.19
N ALA A 7 25.80 -38.93 -43.07
CA ALA A 7 25.78 -40.39 -42.97
C ALA A 7 27.11 -40.92 -43.52
N ALA A 8 27.97 -41.40 -42.62
CA ALA A 8 29.23 -42.01 -42.96
C ALA A 8 29.12 -43.54 -42.93
N GLY A 9 29.45 -44.20 -44.03
CA GLY A 9 29.72 -45.65 -44.08
C GLY A 9 31.16 -45.95 -43.64
N ASP A 10 31.80 -46.96 -44.24
CA ASP A 10 33.23 -47.27 -44.04
C ASP A 10 34.14 -46.22 -44.70
N VAL A 11 34.19 -45.04 -44.08
CA VAL A 11 34.96 -43.89 -44.53
C VAL A 11 36.12 -43.69 -43.56
N PRO A 12 37.37 -43.54 -44.03
CA PRO A 12 38.53 -43.39 -43.14
C PRO A 12 38.39 -42.13 -42.28
N VAL A 13 38.82 -42.24 -41.02
CA VAL A 13 38.61 -41.23 -39.97
C VAL A 13 39.10 -39.85 -40.39
N ASP A 14 40.21 -39.77 -41.12
CA ASP A 14 40.78 -38.50 -41.59
C ASP A 14 39.82 -37.73 -42.51
N THR A 15 39.12 -38.45 -43.40
CA THR A 15 38.14 -37.82 -44.30
C THR A 15 36.86 -37.43 -43.57
N LEU A 16 36.50 -38.12 -42.47
CA LEU A 16 35.39 -37.70 -41.60
C LEU A 16 35.73 -36.45 -40.80
N ALA A 17 36.98 -36.32 -40.35
CA ALA A 17 37.46 -35.12 -39.67
C ALA A 17 37.40 -33.91 -40.62
N GLU A 18 37.84 -34.07 -41.87
CA GLU A 18 37.76 -33.00 -42.88
C GLU A 18 36.32 -32.58 -43.19
N MET A 19 35.40 -33.55 -43.29
CA MET A 19 33.97 -33.25 -43.49
C MET A 19 33.35 -32.55 -42.27
N ALA A 20 33.70 -32.97 -41.05
CA ALA A 20 33.22 -32.35 -39.82
C ALA A 20 33.71 -30.90 -39.70
N GLU A 21 34.96 -30.63 -40.08
CA GLU A 21 35.54 -29.28 -40.07
C GLU A 21 34.82 -28.36 -41.06
N ARG A 22 34.54 -28.84 -42.28
CA ARG A 22 33.74 -28.09 -43.26
C ARG A 22 32.33 -27.79 -42.73
N VAL A 23 31.65 -28.77 -42.13
CA VAL A 23 30.31 -28.57 -41.54
C VAL A 23 30.37 -27.56 -40.38
N ALA A 24 31.42 -27.61 -39.56
CA ALA A 24 31.64 -26.67 -38.48
C ALA A 24 31.80 -25.23 -39.02
N ASP A 25 32.57 -25.02 -40.09
CA ASP A 25 32.74 -23.72 -40.71
C ASP A 25 31.43 -23.15 -41.26
N TYR A 26 30.65 -23.97 -41.96
CA TYR A 26 29.32 -23.57 -42.43
C TYR A 26 28.38 -23.25 -41.26
N SER A 27 28.41 -24.03 -40.19
CA SER A 27 27.56 -23.77 -39.01
C SER A 27 27.97 -22.49 -38.26
N ARG A 28 29.28 -22.20 -38.23
CA ARG A 28 29.87 -21.05 -37.54
C ARG A 28 29.57 -19.73 -38.24
N ALA A 29 29.56 -19.74 -39.57
CA ALA A 29 29.15 -18.58 -40.36
C ALA A 29 27.68 -18.17 -40.11
N HIS A 30 26.83 -19.14 -39.77
CA HIS A 30 25.42 -18.90 -39.44
C HIS A 30 25.18 -18.69 -37.93
N SER A 31 26.16 -18.94 -37.08
CA SER A 31 26.11 -18.65 -35.64
C SER A 31 26.62 -17.24 -35.37
N LEU A 32 25.99 -16.23 -35.96
CA LEU A 32 26.11 -14.87 -35.45
C LEU A 32 25.34 -14.82 -34.14
N ASN A 33 26.05 -14.94 -33.01
CA ASN A 33 25.48 -14.63 -31.71
C ASN A 33 24.98 -13.19 -31.77
N ALA A 34 23.66 -13.00 -31.73
CA ALA A 34 23.06 -11.68 -31.71
C ALA A 34 23.58 -10.96 -30.45
N VAL A 35 24.52 -10.04 -30.63
CA VAL A 35 24.87 -9.08 -29.59
C VAL A 35 23.62 -8.23 -29.42
N THR A 36 22.86 -8.52 -28.36
CA THR A 36 21.75 -7.66 -27.95
C THR A 36 22.37 -6.35 -27.48
N THR A 37 22.55 -5.42 -28.42
CA THR A 37 22.82 -4.04 -28.07
C THR A 37 21.61 -3.54 -27.30
N PRO A 38 21.78 -2.98 -26.08
CA PRO A 38 20.66 -2.40 -25.37
C PRO A 38 20.03 -1.34 -26.26
N PRO A 39 18.69 -1.28 -26.36
CA PRO A 39 18.03 -0.28 -27.18
C PRO A 39 18.49 1.11 -26.74
N PRO A 40 18.66 2.06 -27.67
CA PRO A 40 19.03 3.42 -27.31
C PRO A 40 17.98 3.97 -26.36
N VAL A 41 18.42 4.39 -25.17
CA VAL A 41 17.55 4.98 -24.15
C VAL A 41 16.88 6.20 -24.78
N THR A 42 15.57 6.13 -24.96
CA THR A 42 14.81 7.20 -25.60
C THR A 42 14.51 8.31 -24.59
N ALA A 43 14.20 9.51 -25.07
CA ALA A 43 13.73 10.58 -24.21
C ALA A 43 12.46 10.18 -23.43
N ALA A 44 11.62 9.32 -23.99
CA ALA A 44 10.45 8.77 -23.32
C ALA A 44 10.83 7.89 -22.11
N ASP A 45 11.88 7.07 -22.23
CA ASP A 45 12.37 6.23 -21.12
C ASP A 45 12.90 7.07 -19.96
N LEU A 46 13.60 8.17 -20.27
CA LEU A 46 14.06 9.12 -19.24
C LEU A 46 12.90 9.84 -18.54
N VAL A 47 11.85 10.18 -19.29
CA VAL A 47 10.64 10.80 -18.72
C VAL A 47 9.88 9.80 -17.85
N LEU A 48 9.74 8.55 -18.29
CA LEU A 48 9.12 7.47 -17.52
C LEU A 48 9.87 7.23 -16.21
N ALA A 49 11.20 7.06 -16.27
CA ALA A 49 12.04 6.91 -15.07
C ALA A 49 11.89 8.11 -14.11
N ARG A 50 11.77 9.33 -14.63
CA ARG A 50 11.54 10.53 -13.80
C ARG A 50 10.16 10.51 -13.13
N ILE A 51 9.14 10.02 -13.82
CA ILE A 51 7.78 9.90 -13.28
C ILE A 51 7.74 8.82 -12.19
N GLU A 52 8.32 7.65 -12.44
CA GLU A 52 8.41 6.55 -11.47
C GLU A 52 9.10 7.02 -10.18
N ASN A 53 10.25 7.68 -10.30
CA ASN A 53 10.96 8.25 -9.15
C ASN A 53 10.11 9.27 -8.35
N ARG A 54 9.28 10.07 -9.04
CA ARG A 54 8.37 11.02 -8.38
C ARG A 54 7.21 10.31 -7.68
N LEU A 55 6.66 9.25 -8.28
CA LEU A 55 5.61 8.44 -7.67
C LEU A 55 6.12 7.76 -6.40
N ASP A 56 7.30 7.13 -6.45
CA ASP A 56 7.91 6.50 -5.28
C ASP A 56 8.15 7.49 -4.14
N ALA A 57 8.63 8.69 -4.47
CA ALA A 57 8.83 9.76 -3.49
C ALA A 57 7.50 10.23 -2.87
N LEU A 58 6.41 10.27 -3.65
CA LEU A 58 5.09 10.62 -3.15
C LEU A 58 4.50 9.52 -2.26
N VAL A 59 4.65 8.25 -2.65
CA VAL A 59 4.18 7.10 -1.87
C VAL A 59 4.86 7.10 -0.49
N ARG A 60 6.19 7.26 -0.45
CA ARG A 60 6.93 7.35 0.83
C ARG A 60 6.43 8.49 1.72
N ARG A 61 6.14 9.66 1.14
CA ARG A 61 5.59 10.79 1.90
C ARG A 61 4.19 10.51 2.44
N LEU A 62 3.35 9.78 1.69
CA LEU A 62 2.04 9.36 2.16
C LEU A 62 2.19 8.35 3.31
N ASP A 63 3.11 7.39 3.18
CA ASP A 63 3.41 6.41 4.23
C ASP A 63 3.95 7.07 5.50
N ASP A 64 4.65 8.20 5.42
CA ASP A 64 5.08 8.98 6.60
C ASP A 64 3.91 9.71 7.28
N LEU A 65 2.90 10.14 6.52
CA LEU A 65 1.74 10.89 7.02
C LEU A 65 0.66 9.99 7.65
N VAL A 66 0.51 8.77 7.16
CA VAL A 66 -0.46 7.77 7.67
C VAL A 66 -0.25 7.42 9.16
N PRO A 67 0.97 7.12 9.66
CA PRO A 67 1.19 6.82 11.07
C PRO A 67 1.01 8.05 11.97
N ALA A 68 1.20 9.27 11.46
CA ALA A 68 0.93 10.49 12.22
C ALA A 68 -0.58 10.69 12.50
N HIS A 69 -1.46 10.17 11.63
CA HIS A 69 -2.91 10.19 11.81
C HIS A 69 -3.45 8.97 12.57
N ARG A 70 -2.73 7.84 12.57
CA ARG A 70 -3.02 6.69 13.45
C ARG A 70 -2.43 6.92 14.84
N ARG A 71 -2.91 7.92 15.57
CA ARG A 71 -2.63 7.98 17.02
C ARG A 71 -3.14 6.68 17.66
N PRO A 72 -2.32 5.94 18.42
CA PRO A 72 -2.84 4.88 19.27
C PRO A 72 -3.77 5.53 20.29
N SER A 73 -5.05 5.18 20.20
CA SER A 73 -6.08 5.46 21.20
C SER A 73 -5.81 4.62 22.45
N SER A 74 -4.67 4.83 23.11
CA SER A 74 -4.28 4.08 24.32
C SER A 74 -3.52 4.96 25.31
N ARG A 75 -4.05 6.15 25.59
CA ARG A 75 -3.71 6.89 26.82
C ARG A 75 -4.97 7.30 27.57
N PHE A 76 -5.79 6.30 27.89
CA PHE A 76 -6.46 6.30 29.19
C PHE A 76 -5.42 5.91 30.25
N GLN A 77 -4.44 6.78 30.49
CA GLN A 77 -3.76 6.78 31.78
C GLN A 77 -4.74 7.40 32.76
N ILE A 78 -5.61 6.55 33.32
CA ILE A 78 -6.34 6.86 34.54
C ILE A 78 -5.27 6.98 35.61
N HIS A 79 -4.79 8.18 35.85
CA HIS A 79 -3.96 8.49 36.98
C HIS A 79 -4.88 8.54 38.20
N SER A 80 -5.04 7.39 38.85
CA SER A 80 -5.76 7.20 40.10
C SER A 80 -5.09 8.03 41.20
N ARG A 81 -5.38 9.33 41.26
CA ARG A 81 -5.13 10.11 42.46
C ARG A 81 -6.30 9.90 43.40
N SER A 82 -6.14 8.92 44.27
CA SER A 82 -6.84 8.82 45.53
C SER A 82 -6.74 10.15 46.27
N SER A 83 -7.84 10.90 46.28
CA SER A 83 -8.08 11.94 47.28
C SER A 83 -9.59 12.14 47.39
N THR A 84 -10.19 11.34 48.25
CA THR A 84 -11.54 11.60 48.78
C THR A 84 -11.53 12.85 49.64
N PRO A 85 -12.60 13.64 49.56
CA PRO A 85 -13.36 13.94 50.78
C PRO A 85 -14.82 13.50 50.60
N PRO A 86 -15.45 12.88 51.62
CA PRO A 86 -16.85 12.49 51.52
C PRO A 86 -17.72 13.74 51.66
N ARG A 87 -18.53 14.04 50.66
CA ARG A 87 -19.67 14.96 50.80
C ARG A 87 -20.92 14.27 50.28
N SER A 88 -21.74 13.88 51.26
CA SER A 88 -23.20 13.75 51.29
C SER A 88 -23.92 12.99 50.16
N PRO A 89 -24.72 11.95 50.48
CA PRO A 89 -25.52 11.23 49.51
C PRO A 89 -26.85 11.96 49.34
N GLU A 90 -27.01 12.73 48.26
CA GLU A 90 -28.31 13.27 47.89
C GLU A 90 -28.63 12.91 46.44
N LEU A 91 -29.49 11.89 46.34
CA LEU A 91 -30.46 11.64 45.27
C LEU A 91 -29.90 11.54 43.85
N ARG A 92 -29.54 10.31 43.45
CA ARG A 92 -29.63 9.92 42.03
C ARG A 92 -30.09 8.46 41.94
N PRO A 93 -31.23 8.17 41.30
CA PRO A 93 -31.64 6.79 41.05
C PRO A 93 -30.57 6.09 40.18
N PRO A 94 -30.07 4.90 40.57
CA PRO A 94 -29.40 4.03 39.65
C PRO A 94 -30.44 3.37 38.73
N ASP A 95 -29.99 2.84 37.61
CA ASP A 95 -30.76 1.98 36.70
C ASP A 95 -31.63 2.69 35.64
N ALA A 96 -30.95 3.23 34.63
CA ALA A 96 -31.46 3.12 33.27
C ALA A 96 -30.62 2.05 32.54
N PRO A 97 -31.23 0.94 32.07
CA PRO A 97 -30.52 -0.12 31.37
C PRO A 97 -29.86 0.46 30.12
N ARG A 98 -28.61 0.06 29.86
CA ARG A 98 -27.92 0.30 28.60
C ARG A 98 -28.64 -0.50 27.51
N ASP A 99 -29.72 0.07 26.99
CA ASP A 99 -30.41 -0.46 25.84
C ASP A 99 -29.48 -0.30 24.63
N VAL A 100 -29.08 -1.45 24.09
CA VAL A 100 -28.22 -1.64 22.93
C VAL A 100 -29.09 -1.40 21.70
N SER A 101 -29.54 -0.16 21.52
CA SER A 101 -30.37 0.23 20.37
C SER A 101 -30.00 1.62 19.86
N SER A 102 -29.03 1.64 18.94
CA SER A 102 -28.98 2.53 17.76
C SER A 102 -29.28 4.03 17.96
N SER A 103 -28.44 4.78 18.70
CA SER A 103 -28.51 6.27 18.73
C SER A 103 -27.37 6.85 19.59
N THR A 104 -26.10 6.68 19.17
CA THR A 104 -24.98 7.26 19.93
C THR A 104 -24.89 8.76 19.66
N VAL A 105 -25.53 9.55 20.53
CA VAL A 105 -25.38 11.00 20.55
C VAL A 105 -23.89 11.35 20.55
N GLY A 106 -23.46 12.13 19.54
CA GLY A 106 -22.06 12.48 19.31
C GLY A 106 -21.45 13.27 20.47
N TRP A 107 -20.12 13.24 20.59
CA TRP A 107 -19.38 13.87 21.69
C TRP A 107 -19.77 15.34 21.91
N TYR A 108 -20.00 16.09 20.83
CA TYR A 108 -20.40 17.49 20.92
C TYR A 108 -21.77 17.67 21.59
N HIS A 109 -22.79 16.87 21.27
CA HIS A 109 -24.08 16.95 21.94
C HIS A 109 -24.05 16.41 23.38
N ARG A 110 -23.16 15.46 23.69
CA ARG A 110 -22.94 15.06 25.09
C ARG A 110 -22.38 16.20 25.94
N ARG A 111 -21.54 17.06 25.35
CA ARG A 111 -20.87 18.16 26.05
C ARG A 111 -21.68 19.46 26.05
N PHE A 112 -22.34 19.78 24.95
CA PHE A 112 -22.97 21.07 24.70
C PHE A 112 -24.50 20.99 24.52
N GLY A 113 -25.08 19.78 24.49
CA GLY A 113 -26.51 19.59 24.26
C GLY A 113 -26.98 20.24 22.96
N ALA A 114 -28.14 20.90 22.98
CA ALA A 114 -28.75 21.56 21.84
C ALA A 114 -27.91 22.73 21.25
N SER A 115 -26.91 23.23 21.98
CA SER A 115 -26.01 24.29 21.52
C SER A 115 -24.81 23.77 20.71
N ALA A 116 -24.76 22.48 20.39
CA ALA A 116 -23.67 21.88 19.63
C ALA A 116 -23.68 22.33 18.16
N ARG A 117 -22.85 23.34 17.84
CA ARG A 117 -22.72 23.87 16.47
C ARG A 117 -21.78 23.07 15.56
N LYS A 118 -21.00 22.15 16.13
CA LYS A 118 -19.94 21.38 15.44
C LYS A 118 -20.18 19.88 15.41
N CYS A 119 -21.43 19.43 15.63
CA CYS A 119 -21.73 18.01 15.54
C CYS A 119 -21.74 17.55 14.07
N THR A 120 -20.98 16.51 13.76
CA THR A 120 -20.96 15.84 12.45
C THR A 120 -21.84 14.59 12.46
N ARG A 121 -22.48 14.30 11.33
CA ARG A 121 -23.30 13.08 11.16
C ARG A 121 -22.41 11.84 11.03
N PRO A 122 -22.88 10.64 11.44
CA PRO A 122 -24.22 10.32 11.94
C PRO A 122 -24.38 10.59 13.44
N CYS A 123 -25.24 11.55 13.80
CA CYS A 123 -25.63 11.83 15.19
C CYS A 123 -27.15 11.73 15.27
N SER A 124 -27.65 11.02 16.28
CA SER A 124 -29.07 10.79 16.52
C SER A 124 -29.77 11.93 17.28
N TRP A 125 -29.08 13.07 17.48
CA TRP A 125 -29.65 14.21 18.20
C TRP A 125 -30.67 14.96 17.33
N SER A 126 -31.94 14.89 17.72
CA SER A 126 -33.05 15.61 17.11
C SER A 126 -33.13 17.05 17.65
N GLY A 127 -32.38 17.98 17.05
CA GLY A 127 -32.53 19.41 17.35
C GLY A 127 -31.21 20.15 17.43
N ASN A 128 -30.69 20.57 16.28
CA ASN A 128 -29.80 21.73 16.26
C ASN A 128 -30.72 22.95 16.22
N ALA A 129 -31.02 23.51 17.39
CA ALA A 129 -31.70 24.80 17.43
C ALA A 129 -30.76 25.81 16.77
N THR A 130 -31.03 26.18 15.53
CA THR A 130 -30.47 27.37 14.91
C THR A 130 -31.02 28.56 15.67
N THR A 131 -30.33 28.96 16.74
CA THR A 131 -30.54 30.26 17.37
C THR A 131 -30.03 31.31 16.39
N GLY A 132 -30.93 31.79 15.53
CA GLY A 132 -30.77 33.05 14.84
C GLY A 132 -31.15 34.18 15.78
N HIS A 133 -30.23 35.11 15.97
CA HIS A 133 -30.47 36.52 16.24
C HIS A 133 -29.28 37.30 15.70
#